data_AF-A0A3L6T256-F1
#
_entry.id   AF-A0A3L6T256-F1
#
_cell.length_a   1.000
_cell.length_b   1.000
_cell.length_c   1.000
_cell.angle_alpha   90.00
_cell.angle_beta   90.00
_cell.angle_gamma   90.00
#
_symmetry.space_group_name_H-M   'P 1'
#
loop_
_entity.id
_entity.type
_entity.pdbx_description
1 polymer ?
#
loop_
_entity_poly.entity_id
_entity_poly.type
_entity_poly.pdbx_seq_one_letter_code
_entity_poly.pdbx_strand_id
1 'polypeptide(L)'
;MAPLPDLPDDLIREFLLRLPPDDPACLLRASLACKRWHRILAGPAFRRRHRELHPTPLVLGFLRAVSDRVPYASRFVSIDPASRRPAARDLPGRA
;
A
#
# COMPACT_ATOMS: atom_id res chain seq x y z
N MET A 1 3.37 -29.83 -10.48
CA MET A 1 3.16 -28.70 -9.55
C MET A 1 1.66 -28.58 -9.31
N ALA A 2 1.14 -28.96 -8.15
CA ALA A 2 -0.28 -28.78 -7.87
C ALA A 2 -0.59 -27.28 -7.78
N PRO A 3 -1.71 -26.79 -8.36
CA PRO A 3 -2.10 -25.39 -8.20
C PRO A 3 -2.28 -25.10 -6.70
N LEU A 4 -1.69 -24.00 -6.24
CA LEU A 4 -1.93 -23.53 -4.87
C LEU A 4 -3.44 -23.34 -4.69
N PRO A 5 -4.04 -23.84 -3.59
CA PRO A 5 -5.46 -23.63 -3.34
C PRO A 5 -5.77 -22.14 -3.36
N ASP A 6 -6.82 -21.78 -4.08
CA ASP A 6 -7.21 -20.39 -4.26
C ASP A 6 -7.63 -19.81 -2.90
N LEU A 7 -6.80 -18.91 -2.33
CA LEU A 7 -7.08 -18.30 -1.03
C LEU A 7 -8.33 -17.43 -1.15
N PRO A 8 -9.39 -17.60 -0.35
CA PRO A 8 -10.62 -16.80 -0.46
C PRO A 8 -10.36 -15.30 -0.26
N ASP A 9 -11.16 -14.47 -0.93
CA ASP A 9 -11.02 -13.01 -0.92
C ASP A 9 -11.12 -12.41 0.48
N ASP A 10 -11.89 -13.03 1.37
CA ASP A 10 -12.03 -12.58 2.75
C ASP A 10 -10.72 -12.75 3.56
N LEU A 11 -9.99 -13.84 3.34
CA LEU A 11 -8.68 -14.05 3.97
C LEU A 11 -7.62 -13.10 3.40
N ILE A 12 -7.65 -12.86 2.08
CA ILE A 12 -6.78 -11.83 1.47
C ILE A 12 -7.09 -10.46 2.07
N ARG A 13 -8.37 -10.12 2.23
CA ARG A 13 -8.79 -8.86 2.85
C ARG A 13 -8.27 -8.73 4.28
N GLU A 14 -8.39 -9.77 5.09
CA GLU A 14 -7.88 -9.77 6.47
C GLU A 14 -6.35 -9.63 6.53
N PHE A 15 -5.63 -10.35 5.67
CA PHE A 15 -4.17 -10.20 5.56
C PHE A 15 -3.79 -8.75 5.23
N LEU A 16 -4.45 -8.16 4.25
CA LEU A 16 -4.20 -6.77 3.83
C LEU A 16 -4.58 -5.75 4.91
N LEU A 17 -5.60 -6.01 5.74
CA LEU A 17 -6.00 -5.15 6.86
C LEU A 17 -5.00 -5.18 8.02
N ARG A 18 -4.27 -6.29 8.17
CA ARG A 18 -3.20 -6.44 9.17
C ARG A 18 -1.88 -5.80 8.74
N LEU A 19 -1.76 -5.34 7.49
CA LEU A 19 -0.57 -4.59 7.07
C LEU A 19 -0.49 -3.29 7.87
N PRO A 20 0.69 -2.95 8.40
CA PRO A 20 0.85 -1.77 9.24
C PRO A 20 0.58 -0.50 8.41
N PRO A 21 -0.28 0.43 8.89
CA PRO A 21 -0.49 1.72 8.23
C PRO A 21 0.82 2.53 8.21
N ASP A 22 1.73 2.19 9.14
CA ASP A 22 3.20 2.13 9.14
C ASP A 22 3.96 2.30 7.81
N ASP A 23 3.40 1.74 6.74
CA ASP A 23 4.02 1.75 5.43
C ASP A 23 2.94 1.73 4.32
N PRO A 24 2.46 2.89 3.84
CA PRO A 24 1.48 2.95 2.76
C PRO A 24 2.01 2.35 1.45
N ALA A 25 3.34 2.26 1.28
CA ALA A 25 3.92 1.60 0.13
C ALA A 25 3.66 0.09 0.16
N CYS A 26 3.42 -0.53 1.31
CA CYS A 26 3.01 -1.95 1.38
C CYS A 26 1.66 -2.20 0.72
N LEU A 27 0.65 -1.34 0.96
CA LEU A 27 -0.65 -1.46 0.29
C LEU A 27 -0.53 -1.20 -1.22
N LEU A 28 0.34 -0.27 -1.61
CA LEU A 28 0.64 -0.02 -3.02
C LEU A 28 1.31 -1.23 -3.68
N ARG A 29 2.36 -1.81 -3.07
CA ARG A 29 3.02 -3.03 -3.58
C ARG A 29 2.02 -4.19 -3.69
N ALA A 30 1.15 -4.35 -2.69
CA ALA A 30 0.11 -5.36 -2.68
C ALA A 30 -0.92 -5.17 -3.82
N SER A 31 -1.28 -3.93 -4.14
CA SER A 31 -2.19 -3.64 -5.26
C SER A 31 -1.55 -3.95 -6.62
N LEU A 32 -0.24 -3.78 -6.72
CA LEU A 32 0.53 -4.08 -7.93
C LEU A 32 0.83 -5.58 -8.12
N ALA A 33 0.70 -6.41 -7.08
CA ALA A 33 1.02 -7.83 -7.16
C ALA A 33 0.09 -8.60 -8.12
N CYS A 34 -1.22 -8.32 -8.10
CA CYS A 34 -2.16 -8.84 -9.10
C CYS A 34 -3.50 -8.09 -9.13
N LYS A 35 -4.24 -8.22 -10.24
CA LYS A 35 -5.57 -7.60 -10.44
C LYS A 35 -6.59 -7.97 -9.36
N ARG A 36 -6.47 -9.15 -8.75
CA ARG A 36 -7.36 -9.62 -7.69
C ARG A 36 -7.15 -8.82 -6.40
N TRP A 37 -5.90 -8.64 -5.99
CA TRP A 37 -5.55 -7.86 -4.80
C TRP A 37 -5.89 -6.37 -4.98
N HIS A 38 -5.62 -5.82 -6.17
CA HIS A 38 -6.06 -4.47 -6.52
C HIS A 38 -7.57 -4.27 -6.34
N ARG A 39 -8.39 -5.21 -6.82
CA ARG A 39 -9.86 -5.14 -6.67
C ARG A 39 -10.31 -5.13 -5.21
N ILE A 40 -9.69 -5.95 -4.36
CA ILE A 40 -9.99 -6.00 -2.93
C ILE A 40 -9.63 -4.66 -2.26
N LEU A 41 -8.43 -4.12 -2.54
CA LEU A 41 -7.94 -2.86 -1.97
C LEU A 41 -8.76 -1.63 -2.41
N ALA A 42 -9.18 -1.59 -3.67
CA ALA A 42 -10.02 -0.52 -4.21
C ALA A 42 -11.47 -0.56 -3.66
N GLY A 43 -11.89 -1.71 -3.11
CA GLY A 43 -13.24 -1.93 -2.61
C GLY A 43 -13.63 -1.01 -1.43
N PRO A 44 -14.90 -0.55 -1.36
CA PRO A 44 -15.36 0.30 -0.26
C PRO A 44 -15.33 -0.41 1.10
N ALA A 45 -15.57 -1.72 1.13
CA ALA A 45 -15.55 -2.51 2.36
C ALA A 45 -14.15 -2.58 3.00
N PHE A 46 -13.11 -2.77 2.18
CA PHE A 46 -11.73 -2.73 2.64
C PHE A 46 -11.37 -1.34 3.19
N ARG A 47 -11.62 -0.29 2.40
CA ARG A 47 -11.29 1.10 2.80
C ARG A 47 -12.00 1.52 4.09
N ARG A 48 -13.24 1.09 4.31
CA ARG A 48 -13.97 1.38 5.56
C ARG A 48 -13.31 0.66 6.75
N ARG A 49 -13.13 -0.66 6.67
CA ARG A 49 -12.50 -1.44 7.74
C ARG A 49 -11.06 -1.00 8.03
N HIS A 50 -10.31 -0.65 6.99
CA HIS A 50 -8.96 -0.15 7.13
C HIS A 50 -8.93 1.16 7.94
N ARG A 51 -9.88 2.08 7.71
CA ARG A 51 -9.99 3.33 8.49
C ARG A 51 -10.48 3.10 9.92
N GLU A 52 -11.34 2.11 10.14
CA GLU A 52 -11.82 1.74 11.48
C GLU A 52 -10.67 1.16 12.33
N LEU A 53 -9.86 0.28 11.75
CA LEU A 53 -8.71 -0.34 12.43
C LEU A 53 -7.52 0.62 12.56
N HIS A 54 -7.33 1.47 11.57
CA HIS A 54 -6.24 2.43 11.49
C HIS A 54 -6.83 3.82 11.24
N PRO A 55 -7.26 4.53 12.31
CA PRO A 55 -7.77 5.91 12.19
C PRO A 55 -6.72 6.75 11.49
N THR A 56 -6.92 6.98 10.19
CA THR A 56 -5.85 7.42 9.29
C THR A 56 -5.26 8.75 9.77
N PRO A 57 -3.96 8.83 10.09
CA PRO A 57 -3.27 10.09 9.97
C PRO A 57 -3.22 10.42 8.48
N LEU A 58 -3.79 11.55 8.08
CA LEU A 58 -3.86 11.98 6.68
C LEU A 58 -2.46 11.80 6.01
N VAL A 59 -2.38 11.11 4.87
CA VAL A 59 -1.10 10.84 4.20
C VAL A 59 -1.04 11.64 2.90
N LEU A 60 0.05 12.37 2.70
CA LEU A 60 0.38 13.08 1.47
C LEU A 60 1.34 12.24 0.63
N GLY A 61 0.92 11.88 -0.58
CA GLY A 61 1.76 11.18 -1.55
C GLY A 61 2.40 12.15 -2.54
N PHE A 62 3.71 12.06 -2.73
CA PHE A 62 4.47 12.77 -3.74
C PHE A 62 4.87 11.80 -4.85
N LEU A 63 4.54 12.13 -6.10
CA LEU A 63 5.02 11.44 -7.29
C LEU A 63 5.88 12.41 -8.09
N ARG A 64 7.17 12.08 -8.25
CA ARG A 64 8.12 12.87 -9.03
C ARG A 64 8.62 12.03 -10.20
N ALA A 65 8.34 12.47 -11.42
CA ALA A 65 9.06 11.98 -12.59
C ALA A 65 10.47 12.59 -12.56
N VAL A 66 11.50 11.75 -12.42
CA VAL A 66 12.90 12.20 -12.43
C VAL A 66 13.49 11.72 -13.74
N SER A 67 13.74 12.62 -14.69
CA SER A 67 14.53 12.22 -15.84
C SER A 67 15.93 11.83 -15.33
N ASP A 68 16.54 10.86 -16.00
CA ASP A 68 17.97 10.55 -16.00
C ASP A 68 18.35 9.21 -15.34
N ARG A 69 17.70 8.72 -14.26
CA ARG A 69 18.03 7.38 -13.67
C ARG A 69 16.90 6.58 -13.00
N VAL A 70 15.76 7.17 -12.63
CA VAL A 70 14.61 6.45 -12.05
C VAL A 70 13.34 6.98 -12.71
N PRO A 71 12.58 6.18 -13.46
CA PRO A 71 11.45 6.68 -14.26
C PRO A 71 10.37 7.37 -13.43
N TYR A 72 10.30 7.09 -12.11
CA TYR A 72 9.44 7.77 -11.14
C TYR A 72 9.94 7.52 -9.71
N ALA A 73 9.90 8.55 -8.87
CA ALA A 73 10.10 8.45 -7.43
C ALA A 73 8.77 8.73 -6.72
N SER A 74 8.36 7.82 -5.84
CA SER A 74 7.18 7.99 -5.00
C SER A 74 7.56 8.11 -3.53
N ARG A 75 7.06 9.12 -2.82
CA ARG A 75 7.26 9.30 -1.38
C ARG A 75 5.91 9.51 -0.70
N PHE A 76 5.65 8.77 0.37
CA PHE A 76 4.44 8.94 1.17
C PHE A 76 4.80 9.49 2.55
N VAL A 77 4.19 10.61 2.92
CA VAL A 77 4.45 11.30 4.19
C VAL A 77 3.16 11.38 4.96
N SER A 78 3.16 10.87 6.19
CA SER A 78 2.06 11.12 7.12
C SER A 78 2.08 12.59 7.54
N ILE A 79 0.94 13.28 7.52
CA ILE A 79 0.83 14.66 8.01
C ILE A 79 0.54 14.73 9.51
N ASP A 80 0.41 13.58 10.17
CA ASP A 80 0.37 13.53 11.62
C ASP A 80 1.77 13.85 12.19
N PRO A 81 1.92 14.92 12.99
CA PRO A 81 3.21 15.30 13.56
C PRO A 81 3.81 14.25 14.51
N ALA A 82 3.01 13.31 15.02
CA ALA A 82 3.49 12.16 15.81
C ALA A 82 4.12 11.07 14.93
N SER A 83 3.86 11.08 13.62
CA SER A 83 4.34 10.08 12.67
C SER A 83 5.74 10.44 12.14
N ARG A 84 6.77 10.25 12.97
CA ARG A 84 8.17 10.36 12.52
C ARG A 84 8.58 9.11 11.75
N ARG A 85 8.40 9.11 10.43
CA ARG A 85 8.95 8.05 9.57
C ARG A 85 10.25 8.48 8.88
N PRO A 86 11.33 7.68 8.96
CA PRO A 86 12.53 7.89 8.15
C PRO A 86 12.23 7.59 6.67
N ALA A 87 12.72 8.44 5.76
CA ALA A 87 12.51 8.35 4.30
C ALA A 87 13.16 7.13 3.61
N ALA A 88 13.75 6.19 4.37
CA ALA A 88 14.62 5.14 3.85
C ALA A 88 13.89 3.95 3.19
N ARG A 89 12.54 3.93 3.15
CA ARG A 89 11.74 2.82 2.58
C ARG A 89 10.99 3.18 1.29
N ASP A 90 11.28 4.34 0.72
CA ASP A 90 10.75 4.75 -0.58
C ASP A 90 11.11 3.72 -1.65
N LEU A 91 10.15 3.37 -2.51
CA LEU A 91 10.38 2.41 -3.60
C LEU A 91 11.19 3.08 -4.71
N PRO A 92 12.36 2.55 -5.08
CA PRO A 92 12.90 2.83 -6.40
C PRO A 92 12.02 2.11 -7.43
N GLY A 93 11.35 2.88 -8.29
CA GLY A 93 10.65 2.31 -9.45
C GLY A 93 11.66 1.72 -10.42
N ARG A 94 11.71 0.39 -10.54
CA ARG A 94 12.39 -0.28 -11.67
C ARG A 94 11.33 -0.68 -12.71
N ALA A 95 11.77 -0.63 -13.98
CA ALA A 95 11.00 -0.81 -15.21
C ALA A 95 10.03 -2.01 -15.19
#